data_AF-T0Z056-F1
#
_entry.id   AF-T0Z056-F1
#
_cell.length_a   1.000
_cell.length_b   1.000
_cell.length_c   1.000
_cell.angle_alpha   90.00
_cell.angle_beta   90.00
_cell.angle_gamma   90.00
#
_symmetry.space_group_name_H-M   'P 1'
#
loop_
_entity.id
_entity.type
_entity.pdbx_description
1 polymer ?
#
loop_
_entity_poly.entity_id
_entity_poly.type
_entity_poly.pdbx_seq_one_letter_code
_entity_poly.pdbx_strand_id
1 'polypeptide(L)'
;GTQPLSGVVVKKDIYDTFMKAGGQEYLLELPHGYTYSAHPVACAAGIATIDLLERDHVPERVHKLAPYFENAVHGLRGARHVLDIRNYGLAAGFTLEAMPGEPARRPFEVAMEMFEKGFYVRYGGATIQLAPPFISTTAELDRLVDALGETLNHTG
;
A
#
# COMPACT_ATOMS: atom_id res chain seq x y z
N GLY A 1 -4.26 -8.49 5.15
CA GLY A 1 -3.16 -9.39 5.56
C GLY A 1 -3.49 -10.09 6.86
N THR A 2 -4.60 -10.82 6.90
CA THR A 2 -5.06 -11.58 8.08
C THR A 2 -4.26 -12.87 8.29
N GLN A 3 -3.64 -13.40 7.24
CA GLN A 3 -2.69 -14.52 7.25
C GLN A 3 -1.56 -14.26 6.25
N PRO A 4 -0.31 -14.72 6.49
CA PRO A 4 0.76 -14.65 5.50
C PRO A 4 0.47 -15.55 4.30
N LEU A 5 0.32 -14.95 3.13
CA LEU A 5 0.15 -15.65 1.86
C LEU A 5 0.77 -14.81 0.75
N SER A 6 1.53 -15.44 -0.12
CA SER A 6 2.01 -14.85 -1.37
C SER A 6 1.73 -15.82 -2.53
N GLY A 7 1.79 -15.31 -3.75
CA GLY A 7 1.61 -16.10 -4.95
C GLY A 7 2.53 -15.63 -6.06
N VAL A 8 3.02 -16.57 -6.87
CA VAL A 8 3.72 -16.28 -8.12
C VAL A 8 2.83 -16.78 -9.25
N VAL A 9 2.27 -15.85 -10.03
CA VAL A 9 1.46 -16.16 -11.20
C VAL A 9 2.36 -16.13 -12.43
N VAL A 10 2.41 -17.25 -13.16
CA VAL A 10 3.23 -17.39 -14.37
C VAL A 10 2.36 -17.53 -15.61
N LYS A 11 2.88 -17.10 -16.75
CA LYS A 11 2.25 -17.37 -18.04
C LYS A 11 2.27 -18.88 -18.33
N LYS A 12 1.30 -19.31 -19.13
CA LYS A 12 1.16 -20.73 -19.52
C LYS A 12 2.40 -21.28 -20.22
N ASP A 13 3.02 -20.52 -21.11
CA ASP A 13 4.23 -20.92 -21.83
C ASP A 13 5.43 -21.19 -20.90
N ILE A 14 5.60 -20.37 -19.86
CA ILE A 14 6.61 -20.58 -18.81
C ILE A 14 6.31 -21.89 -18.07
N TYR A 15 5.09 -22.08 -17.58
CA TYR A 15 4.68 -23.32 -16.91
C TYR A 15 4.91 -24.56 -17.81
N ASP A 16 4.41 -24.51 -19.04
CA ASP A 16 4.54 -25.61 -20.01
C ASP A 16 6.01 -25.92 -20.33
N THR A 17 6.90 -24.92 -20.28
CA THR A 17 8.35 -25.11 -20.47
C THR A 17 8.95 -25.97 -19.35
N PHE A 18 8.61 -25.70 -18.08
CA PHE A 18 9.05 -26.54 -16.96
C PHE A 18 8.47 -27.95 -17.05
N MET A 19 7.17 -28.07 -17.34
CA MET A 19 6.52 -29.38 -17.48
C MET A 19 7.14 -30.24 -18.59
N LYS A 20 7.56 -29.63 -19.71
CA LYS A 20 8.24 -30.34 -20.81
C LYS A 20 9.70 -30.68 -20.51
N ALA A 21 10.38 -29.84 -19.72
CA ALA A 21 11.80 -30.01 -19.39
C ALA A 21 12.03 -30.87 -18.13
N GLY A 22 10.97 -31.21 -17.38
CA GLY A 22 11.04 -31.89 -16.08
C GLY A 22 11.62 -33.31 -16.09
N GLY A 23 11.86 -33.89 -17.27
CA GLY A 23 12.48 -35.20 -17.42
C GLY A 23 11.47 -36.34 -17.23
N GLN A 24 11.86 -37.36 -16.47
CA GLN A 24 10.99 -38.51 -16.18
C GLN A 24 9.86 -38.10 -15.23
N GLU A 25 8.70 -38.76 -15.32
CA GLU A 25 7.49 -38.42 -14.56
C GLU A 25 7.67 -38.38 -13.03
N TYR A 26 8.62 -39.14 -12.48
CA TYR A 26 8.88 -39.17 -11.03
C TYR A 26 9.81 -38.06 -10.52
N LEU A 27 10.34 -37.22 -11.41
CA LEU A 27 11.20 -36.10 -11.04
C LEU A 27 10.37 -34.83 -10.87
N LEU A 28 10.78 -33.98 -9.93
CA LEU A 28 10.21 -32.64 -9.78
C LEU A 28 10.62 -31.79 -10.98
N GLU A 29 9.64 -31.21 -11.67
CA GLU A 29 9.87 -30.33 -12.81
C GLU A 29 10.53 -29.02 -12.37
N LEU A 30 10.22 -28.58 -11.14
CA LEU A 30 10.85 -27.46 -10.46
C LEU A 30 11.18 -27.89 -9.01
N PRO A 31 12.46 -28.17 -8.68
CA PRO A 31 12.88 -28.56 -7.33
C PRO A 31 12.92 -27.34 -6.40
N HIS A 32 11.75 -26.76 -6.12
CA HIS A 32 11.55 -25.59 -5.27
C HIS A 32 10.24 -25.72 -4.49
N GLY A 33 10.26 -25.31 -3.23
CA GLY A 33 9.05 -25.23 -2.40
C GLY A 33 9.39 -24.83 -0.98
N TYR A 34 8.45 -24.16 -0.31
CA TYR A 34 8.50 -23.88 1.12
C TYR A 34 7.54 -24.79 1.87
N THR A 35 7.88 -25.14 3.12
CA THR A 35 7.03 -25.95 4.02
C THR A 35 5.59 -25.44 4.11
N TYR A 36 5.39 -24.12 4.00
CA TYR A 36 4.07 -23.48 4.10
C TYR A 36 3.48 -23.02 2.76
N SER A 37 4.05 -23.47 1.63
CA SER A 37 3.46 -23.21 0.31
C SER A 37 2.05 -23.80 0.28
N ALA A 38 1.06 -23.00 -0.09
CA ALA A 38 -0.37 -23.36 -0.07
C ALA A 38 -0.88 -23.81 1.32
N HIS A 39 -0.42 -23.16 2.40
CA HIS A 39 -0.95 -23.43 3.75
C HIS A 39 -2.49 -23.28 3.79
N PRO A 40 -3.24 -24.31 4.23
CA PRO A 40 -4.70 -24.36 4.03
C PRO A 40 -5.46 -23.22 4.71
N VAL A 41 -5.05 -22.82 5.91
CA VAL A 41 -5.67 -21.67 6.60
C VAL A 41 -5.38 -20.35 5.88
N ALA A 42 -4.20 -20.21 5.29
CA ALA A 42 -3.84 -19.00 4.54
C ALA A 42 -4.63 -18.95 3.23
N CYS A 43 -4.77 -20.08 2.53
CA CYS A 43 -5.62 -20.21 1.36
C CYS A 43 -7.09 -19.90 1.65
N ALA A 44 -7.65 -20.40 2.77
CA ALA A 44 -9.02 -20.10 3.17
C ALA A 44 -9.25 -18.59 3.41
N ALA A 45 -8.30 -17.91 4.08
CA ALA A 45 -8.34 -16.46 4.25
C ALA A 45 -8.21 -15.70 2.92
N GLY A 46 -7.39 -16.21 1.99
CA GLY A 46 -7.23 -15.67 0.65
C GLY A 46 -8.50 -15.75 -0.20
N ILE A 47 -9.14 -16.93 -0.24
CA ILE A 47 -10.41 -17.15 -0.94
C ILE A 47 -11.49 -16.21 -0.39
N ALA A 48 -11.68 -16.19 0.93
CA ALA A 48 -12.65 -15.29 1.56
C ALA A 48 -12.35 -13.81 1.25
N THR A 49 -11.08 -13.41 1.14
CA THR A 49 -10.72 -12.04 0.75
C THR A 49 -11.14 -11.74 -0.68
N ILE A 50 -10.88 -12.65 -1.63
CA ILE A 50 -11.26 -12.48 -3.04
C ILE A 50 -12.79 -12.42 -3.17
N ASP A 51 -13.52 -13.33 -2.51
CA ASP A 51 -14.99 -13.35 -2.51
C ASP A 51 -15.56 -12.02 -2.00
N LEU A 52 -14.97 -11.44 -0.95
CA LEU A 52 -15.37 -10.13 -0.43
C LEU A 52 -15.09 -9.00 -1.44
N LEU A 53 -13.92 -8.99 -2.08
CA LEU A 53 -13.55 -7.97 -3.06
C LEU A 53 -14.51 -7.98 -4.26
N GLU A 54 -14.90 -9.16 -4.73
CA GLU A 54 -15.85 -9.34 -5.83
C GLU A 54 -17.28 -8.96 -5.43
N ARG A 55 -17.78 -9.53 -4.31
CA ARG A 55 -19.14 -9.32 -3.82
C ARG A 55 -19.41 -7.85 -3.51
N ASP A 56 -18.43 -7.15 -2.93
CA ASP A 56 -18.60 -5.76 -2.50
C ASP A 56 -18.15 -4.75 -3.57
N HIS A 57 -17.83 -5.20 -4.79
CA HIS A 57 -17.38 -4.38 -5.93
C HIS A 57 -16.28 -3.39 -5.54
N VAL A 58 -15.29 -3.90 -4.81
CA VAL A 58 -14.24 -3.07 -4.19
C VAL A 58 -13.37 -2.37 -5.23
N PRO A 59 -12.95 -3.01 -6.35
CA PRO A 59 -12.21 -2.31 -7.42
C PRO A 59 -12.97 -1.10 -7.98
N GLU A 60 -14.29 -1.22 -8.22
CA GLU A 60 -15.14 -0.14 -8.70
C GLU A 60 -15.28 0.98 -7.66
N ARG A 61 -15.40 0.60 -6.37
CA ARG A 61 -15.39 1.57 -5.27
C ARG A 61 -14.08 2.36 -5.24
N VAL A 62 -12.94 1.68 -5.34
CA VAL A 62 -11.62 2.33 -5.39
C VAL A 62 -11.50 3.25 -6.60
N HIS A 63 -11.96 2.80 -7.77
CA HIS A 63 -11.96 3.62 -8.98
C HIS A 63 -12.77 4.91 -8.82
N LYS A 64 -13.93 4.84 -8.16
CA LYS A 64 -14.77 6.01 -7.86
C LYS A 64 -14.14 6.94 -6.82
N LEU A 65 -13.44 6.40 -5.83
CA LEU A 65 -12.84 7.19 -4.73
C LEU A 65 -11.49 7.81 -5.12
N ALA A 66 -10.75 7.21 -6.06
CA ALA A 66 -9.41 7.65 -6.43
C ALA A 66 -9.33 9.13 -6.87
N PRO A 67 -10.24 9.68 -7.71
CA PRO A 67 -10.19 11.11 -8.06
C PRO A 67 -10.39 12.03 -6.86
N TYR A 68 -11.24 11.63 -5.91
CA TYR A 68 -11.45 12.38 -4.67
C TYR A 68 -10.18 12.41 -3.83
N PHE A 69 -9.59 11.23 -3.61
CA PHE A 69 -8.36 11.10 -2.85
C PHE A 69 -7.19 11.86 -3.48
N GLU A 70 -7.07 11.80 -4.82
CA GLU A 70 -6.09 12.57 -5.58
C GLU A 70 -6.23 14.06 -5.32
N ASN A 71 -7.44 14.62 -5.48
CA ASN A 71 -7.69 16.03 -5.23
C ASN A 71 -7.38 16.43 -3.78
N ALA A 72 -7.77 15.60 -2.81
CA ALA A 72 -7.50 15.85 -1.39
C ALA A 72 -5.99 15.91 -1.11
N VAL A 73 -5.22 14.89 -1.51
CA VAL A 73 -3.77 14.87 -1.24
C VAL A 73 -3.01 15.96 -1.98
N HIS A 74 -3.37 16.26 -3.23
CA HIS A 74 -2.75 17.36 -4.00
C HIS A 74 -3.21 18.74 -3.52
N GLY A 75 -4.29 18.83 -2.76
CA GLY A 75 -4.71 20.04 -2.06
C GLY A 75 -3.67 20.55 -1.05
N LEU A 76 -2.77 19.68 -0.58
CA LEU A 76 -1.64 20.05 0.29
C LEU A 76 -0.43 20.62 -0.48
N ARG A 77 -0.55 20.86 -1.79
CA ARG A 77 0.51 21.49 -2.57
C ARG A 77 0.83 22.87 -2.01
N GLY A 78 2.10 23.13 -1.72
CA GLY A 78 2.56 24.38 -1.10
C GLY A 78 2.54 24.36 0.43
N ALA A 79 2.08 23.27 1.06
CA ALA A 79 2.31 23.06 2.49
C ALA A 79 3.80 23.06 2.79
N ARG A 80 4.14 23.49 4.00
CA ARG A 80 5.53 23.70 4.42
C ARG A 80 6.37 22.43 4.24
N HIS A 81 7.59 22.60 3.73
CA HIS A 81 8.55 21.54 3.44
C HIS A 81 8.11 20.46 2.43
N VAL A 82 6.91 20.53 1.84
CA VAL A 82 6.49 19.59 0.79
C VAL A 82 7.16 19.95 -0.53
N LEU A 83 8.03 19.06 -1.02
CA LEU A 83 8.72 19.21 -2.29
C LEU A 83 7.95 18.59 -3.46
N ASP A 84 7.26 17.48 -3.22
CA ASP A 84 6.53 16.75 -4.26
C ASP A 84 5.38 15.92 -3.66
N ILE A 85 4.31 15.76 -4.44
CA ILE A 85 3.14 14.94 -4.10
C ILE A 85 2.88 14.03 -5.31
N ARG A 86 2.86 12.72 -5.05
CA ARG A 86 2.62 11.69 -6.07
C ARG A 86 1.49 10.78 -5.61
N ASN A 87 0.64 10.33 -6.52
CA ASN A 87 -0.41 9.37 -6.21
C ASN A 87 -0.67 8.40 -7.37
N TYR A 88 -1.27 7.26 -7.04
CA TYR A 88 -1.87 6.33 -8.00
C TYR A 88 -2.98 5.54 -7.30
N GLY A 89 -4.22 5.64 -7.77
CA GLY A 89 -5.37 5.07 -7.06
C GLY A 89 -5.49 5.64 -5.65
N LEU A 90 -5.55 4.76 -4.65
CA LEU A 90 -5.56 5.13 -3.22
C LEU A 90 -4.18 5.00 -2.55
N ALA A 91 -3.10 5.17 -3.30
CA ALA A 91 -1.75 5.31 -2.74
C ALA A 91 -1.23 6.72 -3.01
N ALA A 92 -0.68 7.38 -1.99
CA ALA A 92 -0.05 8.69 -2.12
C ALA A 92 1.26 8.78 -1.34
N GLY A 93 2.19 9.59 -1.85
CA GLY A 93 3.47 9.87 -1.22
C GLY A 93 3.78 11.36 -1.26
N PHE A 94 4.21 11.90 -0.13
CA PHE A 94 4.66 13.28 0.03
C PHE A 94 6.16 13.28 0.26
N THR A 95 6.94 13.83 -0.66
CA THR A 95 8.38 14.05 -0.42
C THR A 95 8.55 15.33 0.37
N LEU A 96 9.19 15.22 1.52
CA LEU A 96 9.52 16.35 2.38
C LEU A 96 10.97 16.77 2.15
N GLU A 97 11.22 18.06 2.31
CA GLU A 97 12.57 18.62 2.37
C GLU A 97 13.35 17.93 3.49
N ALA A 98 14.61 17.60 3.21
CA ALA A 98 15.49 17.01 4.21
C ALA A 98 15.99 18.07 5.19
N MET A 99 16.13 17.70 6.47
CA MET A 99 16.97 18.49 7.37
C MET A 99 18.45 18.27 7.03
N PRO A 100 19.33 19.27 7.22
CA PRO A 100 20.76 19.12 6.96
C PRO A 100 21.35 17.93 7.72
N GLY A 101 21.84 16.92 7.00
CA GLY A 101 22.39 15.69 7.59
C GLY A 101 21.37 14.70 8.15
N GLU A 102 20.07 15.04 8.15
CA GLU A 102 19.01 14.25 8.80
C GLU A 102 17.77 14.06 7.88
N PRO A 103 17.90 13.41 6.71
CA PRO A 103 16.84 13.35 5.71
C PRO A 103 15.57 12.60 6.14
N ALA A 104 15.66 11.73 7.15
CA ALA A 104 14.54 10.96 7.68
C ALA A 104 13.84 11.61 8.88
N ARG A 105 14.44 12.66 9.47
CA ARG A 105 13.96 13.24 10.73
C ARG A 105 12.60 13.92 10.56
N ARG A 106 12.41 14.71 9.51
CA ARG A 106 11.16 15.45 9.28
C ARG A 106 9.95 14.51 9.06
N PRO A 107 10.01 13.48 8.18
CA PRO A 107 8.93 12.49 8.09
C PRO A 107 8.65 11.75 9.40
N PHE A 108 9.67 11.47 10.21
CA PHE A 108 9.48 10.87 11.53
C PHE A 108 8.69 11.81 12.46
N GLU A 109 9.11 13.07 12.59
CA GLU A 109 8.44 14.05 13.46
C GLU A 109 6.98 14.27 13.04
N VAL A 110 6.72 14.42 11.73
CA VAL A 110 5.36 14.49 11.17
C VAL A 110 4.54 13.24 11.52
N ALA A 111 5.12 12.04 11.38
CA ALA A 111 4.40 10.81 11.70
C ALA A 111 4.10 10.66 13.20
N MET A 112 4.98 11.14 14.08
CA MET A 112 4.72 11.13 15.52
C MET A 112 3.61 12.10 15.90
N GLU A 113 3.62 13.33 15.36
CA GLU A 113 2.52 14.30 15.60
C GLU A 113 1.18 13.77 15.04
N MET A 114 1.19 13.15 13.85
CA MET A 114 0.00 12.49 13.31
C MET A 114 -0.51 11.36 14.22
N PHE A 115 0.41 10.58 14.80
CA PHE A 115 0.05 9.51 15.73
C PHE A 115 -0.60 10.07 17.01
N GLU A 116 -0.09 11.17 17.55
CA GLU A 116 -0.71 11.89 18.69
C GLU A 116 -2.11 12.42 18.34
N LYS A 117 -2.35 12.82 17.09
CA LYS A 117 -3.68 13.19 16.55
C LYS A 117 -4.59 11.99 16.26
N GLY A 118 -4.12 10.77 16.48
CA GLY A 118 -4.89 9.53 16.27
C GLY A 118 -4.80 8.95 14.85
N PHE A 119 -3.85 9.41 14.04
CA PHE A 119 -3.64 8.94 12.67
C PHE A 119 -2.32 8.20 12.52
N TYR A 120 -2.39 6.91 12.20
CA TYR A 120 -1.20 6.18 11.77
C TYR A 120 -0.89 6.51 10.30
N VAL A 121 0.23 7.20 10.07
CA VAL A 121 0.80 7.41 8.74
C VAL A 121 2.16 6.72 8.63
N ARG A 122 2.44 6.11 7.48
CA ARG A 122 3.74 5.51 7.24
C ARG A 122 4.73 6.62 6.88
N TYR A 123 5.90 6.61 7.53
CA TYR A 123 7.06 7.37 7.09
C TYR A 123 8.18 6.44 6.62
N GLY A 124 8.97 6.88 5.64
CA GLY A 124 10.09 6.11 5.11
C GLY A 124 10.93 6.92 4.13
N GLY A 125 12.25 6.90 4.30
CA GLY A 125 13.14 7.82 3.60
C GLY A 125 12.72 9.27 3.89
N ALA A 126 12.65 10.09 2.84
CA ALA A 126 12.19 11.48 2.93
C ALA A 126 10.67 11.63 2.71
N THR A 127 9.86 10.60 2.99
CA THR A 127 8.43 10.61 2.61
C THR A 127 7.45 10.26 3.73
N ILE A 128 6.27 10.89 3.68
CA ILE A 128 5.03 10.39 4.26
C ILE A 128 4.26 9.62 3.18
N GLN A 129 3.67 8.48 3.55
CA GLN A 129 3.00 7.55 2.64
C GLN A 129 1.61 7.23 3.17
N LEU A 130 0.61 7.40 2.32
CA LEU A 130 -0.80 7.12 2.62
C LEU A 130 -1.28 5.98 1.72
N ALA A 131 -1.94 5.01 2.33
CA ALA A 131 -2.63 3.91 1.64
C ALA A 131 -3.89 3.54 2.43
N PRO A 132 -4.92 4.40 2.45
CA PRO A 132 -6.14 4.15 3.20
C PRO A 132 -6.82 2.85 2.78
N PRO A 133 -7.55 2.17 3.69
CA PRO A 133 -8.36 1.01 3.35
C PRO A 133 -9.36 1.32 2.23
N PHE A 134 -9.66 0.35 1.37
CA PHE A 134 -10.61 0.54 0.27
C PHE A 134 -12.05 0.83 0.73
N ILE A 135 -12.36 0.54 1.99
CA ILE A 135 -13.64 0.86 2.63
C ILE A 135 -13.72 2.30 3.15
N SER A 136 -12.64 3.08 3.10
CA SER A 136 -12.63 4.47 3.56
C SER A 136 -13.70 5.32 2.89
N THR A 137 -14.23 6.27 3.63
CA THR A 137 -15.21 7.28 3.20
C THR A 137 -14.52 8.60 2.89
N THR A 138 -15.16 9.46 2.09
CA THR A 138 -14.63 10.80 1.80
C THR A 138 -14.37 11.61 3.08
N ALA A 139 -15.29 11.56 4.05
CA ALA A 139 -15.12 12.24 5.34
C ALA A 139 -13.94 11.70 6.17
N GLU A 140 -13.61 10.40 6.07
CA GLU A 140 -12.41 9.86 6.70
C GLU A 140 -11.13 10.31 5.99
N LEU A 141 -11.16 10.41 4.66
CA LEU A 141 -10.05 10.93 3.87
C LEU A 141 -9.81 12.42 4.17
N ASP A 142 -10.86 13.22 4.28
CA ASP A 142 -10.77 14.64 4.66
C ASP A 142 -10.10 14.79 6.01
N ARG A 143 -10.60 14.09 7.04
CA ARG A 143 -10.00 14.12 8.39
C ARG A 143 -8.52 13.74 8.38
N LEU A 144 -8.14 12.72 7.60
CA LEU A 144 -6.75 12.29 7.48
C LEU A 144 -5.87 13.37 6.80
N VAL A 145 -6.35 13.94 5.70
CA VAL A 145 -5.60 14.91 4.88
C VAL A 145 -5.53 16.27 5.59
N ASP A 146 -6.60 16.72 6.23
CA ASP A 146 -6.65 17.94 7.01
C ASP A 146 -5.67 17.86 8.18
N ALA A 147 -5.69 16.78 8.96
CA ALA A 147 -4.75 16.56 10.05
C ALA A 147 -3.29 16.54 9.56
N LEU A 148 -3.04 15.96 8.38
CA LEU A 148 -1.71 15.97 7.76
C LEU A 148 -1.31 17.39 7.34
N GLY A 149 -2.20 18.15 6.73
CA GLY A 149 -1.98 19.54 6.34
C GLY A 149 -1.66 20.44 7.53
N GLU A 150 -2.42 20.31 8.62
CA GLU A 150 -2.14 21.01 9.88
C GLU A 150 -0.75 20.66 10.44
N THR A 151 -0.43 19.36 10.51
CA THR A 151 0.87 18.88 10.99
C THR A 151 2.01 19.45 10.14
N LEU A 152 1.93 19.35 8.82
CA LEU A 152 2.97 19.83 7.91
C LEU A 152 3.26 21.33 8.10
N ASN A 153 2.23 22.14 8.42
CA ASN A 153 2.40 23.58 8.64
C ASN A 153 2.95 23.93 10.04
N HIS A 154 2.82 23.03 11.02
CA HIS A 154 3.34 23.23 12.38
C HIS A 154 4.78 22.74 12.57
N THR A 155 5.14 21.61 11.98
CA THR A 155 6.45 20.98 12.23
C THR A 155 7.63 21.79 11.64
N GLY A 156 8.75 21.80 12.36
CA GLY A 156 9.95 22.65 12.17
C GLY A 156 10.83 22.37 10.96
#